data_AF-A0A0D7F1U6-F1
#
_entry.id   AF-A0A0D7F1U6-F1
#
_cell.length_a   1.000
_cell.length_b   1.000
_cell.length_c   1.000
_cell.angle_alpha   90.00
_cell.angle_beta   90.00
_cell.angle_gamma   90.00
#
_symmetry.space_group_name_H-M   'P 1'
#
loop_
_entity.id
_entity.type
_entity.pdbx_description
1 polymer ?
#
loop_
_entity_poly.entity_id
_entity_poly.type
_entity_poly.pdbx_seq_one_letter_code
_entity_poly.pdbx_strand_id
1 'polypeptide(L)'
;MLLRGVNNEVRPLMVRADPVLPAQDRVLGFVLIFTDITDRKAAEAARSRFQEGIIKSHRINSVRLDSKTDLVYQNLLSAVVENAQLAALEITYGVETGRIAEMLEGVRNSTLRTAELLEQLIWHSSRTRDDDNSQK
;
A
#
# COMPACT_ATOMS: atom_id res chain seq x y z
N MET A 1 3.55 8.94 -21.69
CA MET A 1 3.97 8.27 -22.93
C MET A 1 4.71 6.99 -22.56
N LEU A 2 4.67 5.95 -23.39
CA LEU A 2 5.45 4.73 -23.18
C LEU A 2 6.59 4.72 -24.22
N LEU A 3 7.82 4.51 -23.79
CA LEU A 3 8.97 4.32 -24.67
C LEU A 3 9.45 2.87 -24.54
N ARG A 4 9.73 2.24 -25.68
CA ARG A 4 10.40 0.94 -25.72
C ARG A 4 11.90 1.16 -25.70
N GLY A 5 12.57 0.62 -24.70
CA GLY A 5 14.02 0.55 -24.65
C GLY A 5 14.59 -0.47 -25.65
N VAL A 6 15.92 -0.50 -25.76
CA VAL A 6 16.68 -1.39 -26.67
C VAL A 6 16.34 -2.88 -26.45
N ASN A 7 15.91 -3.24 -25.24
CA ASN A 7 15.53 -4.60 -24.86
C ASN A 7 14.01 -4.85 -24.94
N ASN A 8 13.27 -4.02 -25.66
CA ASN A 8 11.80 -4.07 -25.76
C ASN A 8 11.06 -3.81 -24.43
N GLU A 9 11.77 -3.36 -23.39
CA GLU A 9 11.22 -3.01 -22.10
C GLU A 9 10.41 -1.71 -22.22
N VAL A 10 9.17 -1.71 -21.74
CA VAL A 10 8.26 -0.57 -21.80
C VAL A 10 8.41 0.25 -20.52
N ARG A 11 8.91 1.49 -20.64
CA ARG A 11 9.05 2.40 -19.50
C ARG A 11 8.10 3.58 -19.59
N PRO A 12 7.43 3.95 -18.49
CA PRO A 12 6.63 5.17 -18.46
C PRO A 12 7.53 6.40 -18.48
N LEU A 13 7.29 7.28 -19.44
CA LEU A 13 7.94 8.57 -19.55
C LEU A 13 6.94 9.72 -19.54
N MET A 14 7.31 10.76 -18.80
CA MET A 14 6.71 12.07 -18.88
C MET A 14 7.45 12.87 -19.95
N VAL A 15 6.71 13.47 -20.87
CA VAL A 15 7.26 14.32 -21.92
C VAL A 15 6.74 15.73 -21.68
N ARG A 16 7.64 16.69 -21.55
CA ARG A 16 7.33 18.11 -21.48
C ARG A 16 7.89 18.77 -22.73
N ALA A 17 7.06 19.58 -23.39
CA ALA A 17 7.41 20.32 -24.59
C ALA A 17 7.25 21.81 -24.31
N ASP A 18 8.35 22.52 -24.13
CA ASP A 18 8.35 23.96 -23.90
C ASP A 18 8.69 24.68 -25.22
N PRO A 19 7.81 25.56 -25.75
CA PRO A 19 8.10 26.30 -26.97
C PRO A 19 9.18 27.35 -26.72
N VAL A 20 10.11 27.50 -27.66
CA VAL A 20 11.10 28.58 -27.67
C VAL A 20 10.53 29.74 -28.46
N LEU A 21 10.17 30.82 -27.76
CA LEU A 21 9.61 32.03 -28.36
C LEU A 21 10.70 33.11 -28.49
N PRO A 22 10.97 33.64 -29.70
CA PRO A 22 11.69 34.89 -29.87
C PRO A 22 10.78 36.08 -29.53
N ALA A 23 11.40 37.25 -29.36
CA ALA A 23 10.72 38.52 -29.08
C ALA A 23 9.68 38.98 -30.12
N GLN A 24 9.52 38.28 -31.26
CA GLN A 24 8.61 38.62 -32.36
C GLN A 24 7.45 37.61 -32.54
N ASP A 25 7.05 36.91 -31.48
CA ASP A 25 5.80 36.12 -31.43
C ASP A 25 5.69 34.94 -32.42
N ARG A 26 6.83 34.44 -32.92
CA ARG A 26 6.93 33.27 -33.82
C ARG A 26 7.72 32.14 -33.18
N VAL A 27 7.10 31.00 -32.86
CA VAL A 27 7.79 29.82 -32.28
C VAL A 27 9.02 29.43 -33.13
N LEU A 28 10.22 29.47 -32.53
CA LEU A 28 11.50 29.07 -33.13
C LEU A 28 11.67 27.54 -33.13
N GLY A 29 11.08 26.87 -32.14
CA GLY A 29 11.18 25.43 -31.95
C GLY A 29 10.63 25.00 -30.60
N PHE A 30 10.88 23.76 -30.21
CA PHE A 30 10.48 23.19 -28.92
C PHE A 30 11.69 22.58 -28.22
N VAL A 31 11.75 22.75 -26.90
CA VAL A 31 12.59 21.96 -26.01
C VAL A 31 11.75 20.79 -25.51
N LEU A 32 12.19 19.56 -25.79
CA LEU A 32 11.56 18.34 -25.31
C LEU A 32 12.36 17.78 -24.13
N ILE A 33 11.71 17.65 -22.98
CA ILE A 33 12.28 17.01 -21.79
C ILE A 33 11.57 15.68 -21.59
N PHE A 34 12.34 14.60 -21.51
CA PHE A 34 11.88 13.25 -21.24
C PHE A 34 12.32 12.85 -19.84
N THR A 35 11.38 12.59 -18.95
CA THR A 35 11.65 12.18 -17.57
C THR A 35 11.14 10.76 -17.37
N ASP A 36 12.01 9.85 -16.93
CA ASP A 36 11.60 8.52 -16.46
C ASP A 36 10.80 8.70 -15.16
N ILE A 37 9.60 8.14 -15.13
CA ILE A 37 8.68 8.25 -14.00
C ILE A 37 8.30 6.86 -13.46
N THR A 38 9.12 5.85 -13.72
CA THR A 38 8.90 4.46 -13.28
C THR A 38 8.72 4.38 -11.78
N ASP A 39 9.71 4.87 -11.02
CA ASP A 39 9.70 4.81 -9.55
C ASP A 39 8.52 5.60 -8.97
N ARG A 40 8.27 6.79 -9.50
CA ARG A 40 7.14 7.63 -9.07
C ARG A 40 5.80 6.92 -9.29
N LYS A 41 5.59 6.31 -10.45
CA LYS A 41 4.37 5.55 -10.73
C LYS A 41 4.24 4.30 -9.87
N ALA A 42 5.35 3.59 -9.61
CA ALA A 42 5.36 2.44 -8.73
C ALA A 42 4.97 2.83 -7.30
N ALA A 43 5.52 3.94 -6.80
CA ALA A 43 5.18 4.49 -5.49
C ALA A 43 3.70 4.92 -5.40
N GLU A 44 3.19 5.63 -6.41
CA GLU A 44 1.77 6.02 -6.50
C GLU A 44 0.84 4.79 -6.48
N ALA A 45 1.17 3.76 -7.27
CA ALA A 45 0.40 2.52 -7.31
C ALA A 45 0.43 1.75 -5.99
N ALA A 46 1.60 1.65 -5.36
CA ALA A 46 1.76 0.99 -4.06
C ALA A 46 0.95 1.70 -2.97
N ARG A 47 0.92 3.04 -2.97
CA ARG A 47 0.07 3.83 -2.06
C ARG A 47 -1.42 3.52 -2.26
N SER A 48 -1.90 3.50 -3.50
CA SER A 48 -3.30 3.15 -3.80
C SER A 48 -3.65 1.75 -3.27
N ARG A 49 -2.81 0.75 -3.55
CA ARG A 49 -3.02 -0.63 -3.08
C ARG A 49 -3.01 -0.76 -1.56
N PHE A 50 -2.13 -0.02 -0.89
CA PHE A 50 -2.09 0.03 0.56
C PHE A 50 -3.41 0.60 1.11
N GLN A 51 -3.84 1.76 0.61
CA GLN A 51 -5.10 2.40 1.02
C GLN A 51 -6.31 1.50 0.79
N GLU A 52 -6.41 0.86 -0.39
CA GLU A 52 -7.48 -0.10 -0.70
C GLU A 52 -7.47 -1.33 0.22
N GLY A 53 -6.29 -1.86 0.54
CA GLY A 53 -6.14 -3.00 1.45
C GLY A 53 -6.66 -2.71 2.84
N ILE A 54 -6.32 -1.54 3.39
CA ILE A 54 -6.75 -1.12 4.73
C ILE A 54 -8.27 -0.93 4.79
N ILE A 55 -8.88 -0.29 3.77
CA ILE A 55 -10.34 -0.11 3.69
C ILE A 55 -11.06 -1.47 3.66
N LYS A 56 -10.52 -2.45 2.93
CA LYS A 56 -11.09 -3.81 2.88
C LYS A 56 -11.03 -4.49 4.24
N SER A 57 -9.88 -4.44 4.93
CA SER A 57 -9.74 -5.04 6.27
C SER A 57 -10.72 -4.43 7.29
N HIS A 58 -10.97 -3.12 7.26
CA HIS A 58 -11.98 -2.52 8.15
C HIS A 58 -13.41 -2.96 7.87
N ARG A 59 -13.78 -3.26 6.61
CA ARG A 59 -15.16 -3.64 6.26
C ARG A 59 -15.46 -5.12 6.54
N ILE A 60 -14.51 -6.01 6.25
CA ILE A 60 -14.71 -7.47 6.36
C ILE A 60 -14.96 -7.89 7.82
N ASN A 61 -14.43 -7.16 8.79
CA ASN A 61 -14.37 -7.61 10.18
C ASN A 61 -15.57 -7.20 11.05
N SER A 62 -16.61 -6.63 10.45
CA SER A 62 -17.87 -6.31 11.13
C SER A 62 -18.83 -7.52 11.25
N VAL A 63 -18.44 -8.70 10.75
CA VAL A 63 -19.34 -9.83 10.58
C VAL A 63 -18.80 -11.09 11.28
N ARG A 64 -19.42 -11.38 12.44
CA ARG A 64 -19.57 -12.69 13.12
C ARG A 64 -18.34 -13.34 13.78
N LEU A 65 -18.14 -13.05 15.07
CA LEU A 65 -17.66 -13.99 16.12
C LEU A 65 -18.29 -13.59 17.49
N ASP A 66 -18.23 -14.45 18.51
CA ASP A 66 -18.80 -14.22 19.85
C ASP A 66 -18.25 -12.95 20.55
N SER A 67 -19.12 -12.22 21.26
CA SER A 67 -19.01 -10.80 21.64
C SER A 67 -17.70 -10.42 22.35
N LYS A 68 -17.21 -11.26 23.28
CA LYS A 68 -16.00 -10.91 24.06
C LYS A 68 -14.70 -11.21 23.30
N THR A 69 -14.69 -12.29 22.54
CA THR A 69 -13.53 -12.74 21.76
C THR A 69 -13.33 -11.84 20.53
N ASP A 70 -14.44 -11.34 19.96
CA ASP A 70 -14.43 -10.35 18.88
C ASP A 70 -13.78 -9.04 19.32
N LEU A 71 -14.13 -8.49 20.49
CA LEU A 71 -13.52 -7.25 20.98
C LEU A 71 -11.99 -7.33 21.12
N VAL A 72 -11.46 -8.48 21.55
CA VAL A 72 -10.00 -8.67 21.67
C VAL A 72 -9.36 -8.73 20.29
N TYR A 73 -9.95 -9.46 19.34
CA TYR A 73 -9.49 -9.49 17.95
C TYR A 73 -9.47 -8.08 17.33
N GLN A 74 -10.59 -7.35 17.41
CA GLN A 74 -10.71 -6.02 16.84
C GLN A 74 -9.70 -5.04 17.44
N ASN A 75 -9.49 -5.06 18.76
CA ASN A 75 -8.52 -4.19 19.41
C ASN A 75 -7.08 -4.46 18.93
N LEU A 76 -6.68 -5.73 18.87
CA LEU A 76 -5.35 -6.11 18.41
C LEU A 76 -5.15 -5.77 16.93
N LEU A 77 -6.16 -6.05 16.10
CA LEU A 77 -6.10 -5.73 14.69
C LEU A 77 -6.06 -4.22 14.44
N SER A 78 -6.84 -3.42 15.18
CA SER A 78 -6.82 -1.96 15.07
C SER A 78 -5.42 -1.43 15.36
N ALA A 79 -4.79 -1.90 16.44
CA ALA A 79 -3.42 -1.50 16.77
C ALA A 79 -2.41 -1.88 15.67
N VAL A 80 -2.54 -3.06 15.05
CA VAL A 80 -1.67 -3.48 13.93
C VAL A 80 -1.89 -2.60 12.70
N VAL A 81 -3.14 -2.31 12.36
CA VAL A 81 -3.52 -1.48 11.21
C VAL A 81 -3.06 -0.03 11.41
N GLU A 82 -3.25 0.55 12.59
CA GLU A 82 -2.83 1.91 12.93
C GLU A 82 -1.30 2.06 12.86
N ASN A 83 -0.54 1.10 13.40
CA ASN A 83 0.91 1.11 13.29
C ASN A 83 1.38 0.97 11.83
N ALA A 84 0.70 0.13 11.04
CA ALA A 84 0.99 -0.01 9.62
C ALA A 84 0.71 1.29 8.84
N GLN A 85 -0.36 2.00 9.18
CA GLN A 85 -0.69 3.31 8.59
C GLN A 85 0.38 4.35 8.94
N LEU A 86 0.85 4.38 10.19
CA LEU A 86 1.93 5.27 10.62
C LEU A 86 3.22 4.98 9.86
N ALA A 87 3.62 3.71 9.75
CA ALA A 87 4.78 3.31 8.97
C ALA A 87 4.65 3.70 7.49
N ALA A 88 3.47 3.51 6.89
CA ALA A 88 3.20 3.89 5.50
C ALA A 88 3.31 5.41 5.28
N LEU A 89 2.92 6.21 6.28
CA LEU A 89 3.06 7.65 6.28
C LEU A 89 4.54 8.06 6.30
N GLU A 90 5.32 7.48 7.20
CA GLU A 90 6.77 7.72 7.32
C GLU A 90 7.52 7.35 6.03
N ILE A 91 7.20 6.18 5.45
CA ILE A 91 7.76 5.74 4.16
C ILE A 91 7.46 6.75 3.06
N THR A 92 6.24 7.30 3.05
CA THR A 92 5.79 8.24 2.03
C THR A 92 6.45 9.62 2.13
N TYR A 93 6.82 10.05 3.35
CA TYR A 93 7.56 11.29 3.57
C TYR A 93 9.09 11.14 3.49
N GLY A 94 9.61 9.92 3.40
CA GLY A 94 11.02 9.64 3.18
C GLY A 94 11.54 10.15 1.81
N VAL A 95 12.85 10.35 1.71
CA VAL A 95 13.50 10.97 0.53
C VAL A 95 13.68 9.98 -0.65
N GLU A 96 13.69 8.67 -0.38
CA GLU A 96 14.02 7.63 -1.37
C GLU A 96 12.78 7.08 -2.11
N THR A 97 12.33 7.77 -3.16
CA THR A 97 11.16 7.37 -3.97
C THR A 97 11.24 5.96 -4.57
N GLY A 98 12.44 5.49 -4.94
CA GLY A 98 12.64 4.15 -5.50
C GLY A 98 12.31 2.99 -4.57
N ARG A 99 12.32 3.21 -3.25
CA ARG A 99 12.06 2.16 -2.24
C ARG A 99 10.65 2.19 -1.67
N ILE A 100 9.91 3.27 -1.88
CA ILE A 100 8.55 3.45 -1.35
C ILE A 100 7.65 2.28 -1.75
N ALA A 101 7.72 1.86 -3.02
CA ALA A 101 6.87 0.79 -3.52
C ALA A 101 7.12 -0.54 -2.81
N GLU A 102 8.39 -0.92 -2.67
CA GLU A 102 8.81 -2.15 -1.98
C GLU A 102 8.43 -2.12 -0.51
N MET A 103 8.72 -1.02 0.20
CA MET A 103 8.47 -0.90 1.62
C MET A 103 6.97 -0.91 1.94
N LEU A 104 6.15 -0.19 1.17
CA LEU A 104 4.68 -0.19 1.36
C LEU A 104 4.08 -1.58 1.13
N GLU A 105 4.55 -2.31 0.12
CA GLU A 105 4.08 -3.69 -0.12
C GLU A 105 4.53 -4.64 0.99
N GLY A 106 5.75 -4.45 1.52
CA GLY A 106 6.25 -5.17 2.69
C GLY A 106 5.39 -4.98 3.93
N VAL A 107 5.06 -3.72 4.27
CA VAL A 107 4.15 -3.41 5.39
C VAL A 107 2.78 -4.03 5.15
N ARG A 108 2.18 -3.85 3.96
CA ARG A 108 0.88 -4.43 3.61
C ARG A 108 0.84 -5.95 3.81
N ASN A 109 1.83 -6.66 3.28
CA ASN A 109 1.92 -8.12 3.39
C ASN A 109 2.12 -8.57 4.85
N SER A 110 2.87 -7.80 5.65
CA SER A 110 3.05 -8.07 7.08
C SER A 110 1.73 -7.92 7.85
N THR A 111 0.98 -6.84 7.59
CA THR A 111 -0.33 -6.58 8.21
C THR A 111 -1.34 -7.68 7.88
N LEU A 112 -1.43 -8.08 6.61
CA LEU A 112 -2.36 -9.14 6.19
C LEU A 112 -2.03 -10.48 6.87
N ARG A 113 -0.76 -10.88 6.87
CA ARG A 113 -0.34 -12.11 7.56
C ARG A 113 -0.60 -12.06 9.06
N THR A 114 -0.37 -10.91 9.69
CA THR A 114 -0.65 -10.73 11.12
C THR A 114 -2.15 -10.88 11.40
N ALA A 115 -3.02 -10.33 10.55
CA ALA A 115 -4.46 -10.47 10.69
C ALA A 115 -4.92 -11.93 10.57
N GLU A 116 -4.38 -12.67 9.60
CA GLU A 116 -4.64 -14.11 9.42
C GLU A 116 -4.20 -14.92 10.65
N LEU A 117 -3.01 -14.64 11.19
CA LEU A 117 -2.50 -15.33 12.38
C LEU A 117 -3.31 -14.99 13.63
N LEU A 118 -3.73 -13.74 13.81
CA LEU A 118 -4.58 -13.33 14.92
C LEU A 118 -5.92 -14.08 14.90
N GLU A 119 -6.52 -14.23 13.72
CA GLU A 119 -7.76 -14.99 13.55
C GLU A 119 -7.58 -16.46 13.97
N GLN A 120 -6.50 -17.11 13.50
CA GLN A 120 -6.19 -18.50 13.84
C GLN A 120 -5.94 -18.68 15.35
N LEU A 121 -5.14 -17.82 15.96
CA LEU A 121 -4.81 -17.88 17.39
C LEU A 121 -6.07 -17.74 18.25
N ILE A 122 -6.93 -16.80 17.90
CA ILE A 122 -8.15 -16.54 18.64
C ILE A 122 -9.13 -17.71 18.50
N TRP A 123 -9.28 -18.24 17.29
CA TRP A 123 -10.11 -19.42 17.05
C TRP A 123 -9.63 -20.67 17.81
N HIS A 124 -8.31 -20.88 17.89
CA HIS A 124 -7.76 -21.97 18.69
C HIS A 124 -8.01 -21.75 20.18
N SER A 125 -7.84 -20.51 20.67
CA SER A 125 -8.00 -20.17 22.09
C SER A 125 -9.44 -20.33 22.60
N SER A 126 -10.45 -20.04 21.76
CA SER A 126 -11.85 -20.23 22.13
C SER A 126 -12.19 -21.71 22.25
N ARG A 127 -11.71 -22.53 21.31
CA ARG A 127 -11.94 -23.98 21.30
C ARG A 127 -11.31 -24.70 22.50
N THR A 128 -10.10 -24.31 22.90
CA THR A 128 -9.45 -24.86 24.10
C THR A 128 -10.15 -24.48 25.42
N ARG A 129 -10.89 -23.36 25.47
CA ARG A 129 -11.65 -22.95 26.67
C ARG A 129 -12.94 -23.75 26.84
N ASP A 130 -13.56 -24.15 25.73
CA ASP A 130 -14.80 -24.94 25.75
C ASP A 130 -14.54 -26.39 26.20
N ASP A 131 -13.37 -26.94 25.86
CA ASP A 131 -12.93 -28.28 26.29
C ASP A 131 -12.64 -28.35 27.81
N ASP A 132 -12.06 -27.29 28.39
CA ASP A 132 -11.75 -27.19 29.83
C ASP A 132 -13.02 -27.00 30.69
N ASN A 133 -14.04 -26.31 30.15
CA ASN A 133 -15.31 -26.08 30.85
C ASN A 133 -16.30 -27.25 30.75
N SER A 134 -16.04 -28.24 29.89
CA SER A 134 -16.86 -29.45 29.72
C SER A 134 -16.41 -30.63 30.59
N GLN A 135 -15.26 -30.52 31.27
CA GLN A 135 -14.73 -31.53 32.21
C GLN A 135 -15.03 -31.22 33.69
N LYS A 136 -15.79 -30.17 33.97
CA LYS A 136 -16.16 -29.73 35.33
C LYS A 136 -17.67 -29.78 35.54
#